data_AF-A0AAN8IR96-F1
#
_entry.id   AF-A0AAN8IR96-F1
#
_cell.length_a   1.000
_cell.length_b   1.000
_cell.length_c   1.000
_cell.angle_alpha   90.00
_cell.angle_beta   90.00
_cell.angle_gamma   90.00
#
_symmetry.space_group_name_H-M   'P 1'
#
loop_
_entity.id
_entity.type
_entity.pdbx_description
1 polymer ?
#
loop_
_entity_poly.entity_id
_entity_poly.type
_entity_poly.pdbx_seq_one_letter_code
_entity_poly.pdbx_strand_id
1 'polypeptide(L)'
;MSEYTEENLEEDPDVHYKAPEMKTVAEILNADQDDESLAKYKATLLGTSPTDIIVDSSNPKIVIVKSITLLVPGREDVKMELDNAGALGDATFKLKEGCQYRLRFDFYVQREIVTGLKYVHKVSRHGVQVLKENFMVGSYAPKRELQSYTTPVEEAPSGMLHRGKYKVKSQMTDDDGHDWLTWSWTTEISKDW
;
A
#
# COMPACT_ATOMS: atom_id res chain seq x y z
N MET A 1 0.94 38.81 5.70
CA MET A 1 0.31 37.76 6.53
C MET A 1 -1.00 37.42 5.86
N SER A 2 -1.01 36.36 5.05
CA SER A 2 -2.23 35.77 4.51
C SER A 2 -2.46 34.48 5.30
N GLU A 3 -3.48 34.48 6.14
CA GLU A 3 -3.97 33.31 6.85
C GLU A 3 -4.48 32.30 5.81
N TYR A 4 -3.81 31.15 5.74
CA TYR A 4 -4.36 29.98 5.09
C TYR A 4 -5.28 29.30 6.11
N THR A 5 -6.58 29.38 5.89
CA THR A 5 -7.55 28.53 6.57
C THR A 5 -7.36 27.11 6.08
N GLU A 6 -6.88 26.23 6.94
CA GLU A 6 -7.01 24.77 6.78
C GLU A 6 -8.51 24.46 6.72
N GLU A 7 -9.02 24.15 5.53
CA GLU A 7 -10.30 23.46 5.41
C GLU A 7 -10.11 22.06 6.01
N ASN A 8 -10.41 21.93 7.30
CA ASN A 8 -10.73 20.66 7.91
C ASN A 8 -11.93 20.09 7.16
N LEU A 9 -11.68 19.15 6.25
CA LEU A 9 -12.67 18.19 5.79
C LEU A 9 -13.05 17.34 7.00
N GLU A 10 -13.97 17.83 7.84
CA GLU A 10 -14.61 17.01 8.85
C GLU A 10 -15.37 15.89 8.11
N GLU A 11 -14.89 14.66 8.24
CA GLU A 11 -15.59 13.47 7.76
C GLU A 11 -16.97 13.42 8.41
N ASP A 12 -18.03 13.34 7.60
CA ASP A 12 -19.41 13.20 8.07
C ASP A 12 -19.52 11.95 8.97
N PRO A 13 -19.82 12.11 10.27
CA PRO A 13 -19.79 11.02 11.23
C PRO A 13 -20.83 9.91 10.97
N ASP A 14 -21.79 10.12 10.05
CA ASP A 14 -22.89 9.19 9.78
C ASP A 14 -22.59 8.16 8.65
N VAL A 15 -21.43 8.23 7.99
CA VAL A 15 -21.04 7.28 6.92
C VAL A 15 -19.89 6.39 7.36
N HIS A 16 -20.11 5.59 8.40
CA HIS A 16 -19.15 4.54 8.78
C HIS A 16 -19.18 3.40 7.76
N TYR A 17 -18.14 3.31 6.92
CA TYR A 17 -17.91 2.16 6.05
C TYR A 17 -17.91 0.86 6.88
N LYS A 18 -18.72 -0.10 6.45
CA LYS A 18 -18.74 -1.45 7.00
C LYS A 18 -18.09 -2.38 5.97
N ALA A 19 -17.05 -3.08 6.40
CA ALA A 19 -16.41 -4.10 5.58
C ALA A 19 -17.46 -5.12 5.08
N PRO A 20 -17.34 -5.60 3.83
CA PRO A 20 -18.23 -6.61 3.29
C PRO A 20 -18.10 -7.94 4.06
N GLU A 21 -19.12 -8.79 3.97
CA GLU A 21 -18.99 -10.17 4.44
C GLU A 21 -17.92 -10.91 3.63
N MET A 22 -17.08 -11.67 4.33
CA MET A 22 -16.05 -12.49 3.70
C MET A 22 -16.72 -13.58 2.84
N LYS A 23 -16.34 -13.63 1.56
CA LYS A 23 -16.75 -14.66 0.60
C LYS A 23 -15.54 -15.10 -0.19
N THR A 24 -15.40 -16.40 -0.36
CA THR A 24 -14.34 -16.99 -1.19
C THR A 24 -14.59 -16.71 -2.67
N VAL A 25 -13.53 -16.74 -3.46
CA VAL A 25 -13.61 -16.66 -4.93
C VAL A 25 -14.55 -17.76 -5.47
N ALA A 26 -14.47 -18.97 -4.92
CA ALA A 26 -15.32 -20.08 -5.33
C ALA A 26 -16.81 -19.82 -5.05
N GLU A 27 -17.16 -19.29 -3.88
CA GLU A 27 -18.54 -18.91 -3.55
C GLU A 27 -19.04 -17.80 -4.47
N ILE A 28 -18.21 -16.80 -4.76
CA ILE A 28 -18.56 -15.70 -5.69
C ILE A 28 -18.84 -16.26 -7.08
N LEU A 29 -18.04 -17.21 -7.58
CA LEU A 29 -18.26 -17.84 -8.88
C LEU A 29 -19.50 -18.76 -8.91
N ASN A 30 -19.82 -19.41 -7.80
CA ASN A 30 -20.96 -20.33 -7.70
C ASN A 30 -22.30 -19.64 -7.46
N ALA A 31 -22.30 -18.39 -7.01
CA ALA A 31 -23.52 -17.59 -6.91
C ALA A 31 -24.08 -17.25 -8.31
N ASP A 32 -25.41 -17.30 -8.46
CA ASP A 32 -26.13 -16.79 -9.63
C ASP A 32 -25.61 -17.30 -10.99
N GLN A 33 -25.21 -18.58 -11.07
CA GLN A 33 -24.62 -19.16 -12.28
C GLN A 33 -25.56 -19.14 -13.49
N ASP A 34 -26.87 -19.13 -13.25
CA ASP A 34 -27.88 -19.07 -14.31
C ASP A 34 -28.03 -17.66 -14.93
N ASP A 35 -27.39 -16.63 -14.34
CA ASP A 35 -27.39 -15.26 -14.85
C ASP A 35 -26.15 -15.00 -15.74
N GLU A 36 -26.37 -14.97 -17.05
CA GLU A 36 -25.32 -14.74 -18.05
C GLU A 36 -24.63 -13.38 -17.88
N SER A 37 -25.35 -12.35 -17.42
CA SER A 37 -24.80 -11.01 -17.23
C SER A 37 -23.84 -10.96 -16.05
N LEU A 38 -24.22 -11.59 -14.94
CA LEU A 38 -23.37 -11.72 -13.75
C LEU A 38 -22.17 -12.64 -14.01
N ALA A 39 -22.35 -13.71 -14.79
CA ALA A 39 -21.24 -14.57 -15.20
C ALA A 39 -20.19 -13.78 -16.02
N LYS A 40 -20.63 -12.98 -17.00
CA LYS A 40 -19.72 -12.10 -17.79
C LYS A 40 -19.05 -11.04 -16.92
N TYR A 41 -19.78 -10.44 -15.98
CA TYR A 41 -19.25 -9.46 -15.05
C TYR A 41 -18.14 -10.06 -14.16
N LYS A 42 -18.38 -11.23 -13.56
CA LYS A 42 -17.40 -11.95 -12.74
C LYS A 42 -16.16 -12.34 -13.56
N ALA A 43 -16.33 -12.85 -14.77
CA ALA A 43 -15.22 -13.18 -15.66
C ALA A 43 -14.37 -11.94 -16.03
N THR A 44 -14.99 -10.77 -16.16
CA THR A 44 -14.27 -9.52 -16.44
C THR A 44 -13.42 -9.07 -15.26
N LEU A 45 -13.94 -9.20 -14.03
CA LEU A 45 -13.24 -8.77 -12.81
C LEU A 45 -12.17 -9.77 -12.36
N LEU A 46 -12.52 -11.05 -12.33
CA LEU A 46 -11.71 -12.13 -11.77
C LEU A 46 -10.84 -12.83 -12.81
N GLY A 47 -11.14 -12.66 -14.10
CA GLY A 47 -10.52 -13.44 -15.18
C GLY A 47 -11.14 -14.83 -15.32
N THR A 48 -10.52 -15.66 -16.16
CA THR A 48 -11.05 -16.98 -16.56
C THR A 48 -10.79 -18.12 -15.57
N SER A 49 -9.81 -17.99 -14.66
CA SER A 49 -9.46 -19.06 -13.71
C SER A 49 -8.90 -18.52 -12.39
N PRO A 50 -9.69 -17.76 -11.61
CA PRO A 50 -9.20 -17.08 -10.41
C PRO A 50 -8.93 -18.00 -9.21
N THR A 51 -9.49 -19.21 -9.17
CA THR A 51 -9.31 -20.16 -8.04
C THR A 51 -7.94 -20.84 -8.01
N ASP A 52 -7.24 -20.89 -9.15
CA ASP A 52 -6.00 -21.65 -9.31
C ASP A 52 -4.75 -20.74 -9.33
N ILE A 53 -4.91 -19.50 -8.89
CA ILE A 53 -3.84 -18.51 -8.93
C ILE A 53 -2.98 -18.63 -7.68
N ILE A 54 -1.82 -19.25 -7.85
CA ILE A 54 -0.76 -19.34 -6.85
C ILE A 54 0.54 -18.92 -7.54
N VAL A 55 1.15 -17.84 -7.05
CA VAL A 55 2.45 -17.35 -7.54
C VAL A 55 3.62 -17.86 -6.70
N ASP A 56 3.37 -18.10 -5.41
CA ASP A 56 4.33 -18.67 -4.47
C ASP A 56 3.60 -19.66 -3.57
N SER A 57 3.81 -20.95 -3.84
CA SER A 57 3.20 -22.03 -3.07
C SER A 57 3.78 -22.16 -1.66
N SER A 58 4.99 -21.64 -1.42
CA SER A 58 5.65 -21.68 -0.11
C SER A 58 5.12 -20.59 0.84
N ASN A 59 4.57 -19.51 0.27
CA ASN A 59 3.96 -18.43 1.03
C ASN A 59 2.44 -18.71 1.21
N PRO A 60 1.96 -18.85 2.45
CA PRO A 60 0.54 -19.10 2.70
C PRO A 60 -0.32 -17.82 2.58
N LYS A 61 0.30 -16.63 2.53
CA LYS A 61 -0.42 -15.36 2.49
C LYS A 61 -1.13 -15.15 1.15
N ILE A 62 -2.25 -14.42 1.20
CA ILE A 62 -3.00 -13.95 0.03
C ILE A 62 -2.22 -12.82 -0.65
N VAL A 63 -1.78 -11.83 0.13
CA VAL A 63 -0.98 -10.70 -0.37
C VAL A 63 0.50 -10.93 -0.11
N ILE A 64 1.31 -10.83 -1.17
CA ILE A 64 2.76 -10.95 -1.12
C ILE A 64 3.37 -9.66 -1.63
N VAL A 65 3.80 -8.80 -0.71
CA VAL A 65 4.47 -7.54 -1.04
C VAL A 65 5.90 -7.84 -1.47
N LYS A 66 6.24 -7.48 -2.72
CA LYS A 66 7.56 -7.77 -3.31
C LYS A 66 8.53 -6.63 -3.13
N SER A 67 8.10 -5.38 -3.29
CA SER A 67 9.00 -4.25 -3.17
C SER A 67 8.30 -2.94 -2.86
N ILE A 68 9.09 -1.98 -2.40
CA ILE A 68 8.74 -0.56 -2.36
C ILE A 68 9.77 0.21 -3.19
N THR A 69 9.29 1.12 -4.03
CA THR A 69 10.12 1.95 -4.90
C THR A 69 9.85 3.42 -4.59
N LEU A 70 10.90 4.18 -4.31
CA LEU A 70 10.83 5.63 -4.23
C LEU A 70 10.92 6.21 -5.64
N LEU A 71 9.90 6.97 -6.03
CA LEU A 71 9.81 7.68 -7.29
C LEU A 71 10.02 9.18 -7.04
N VAL A 72 11.03 9.77 -7.68
CA VAL A 72 11.28 11.21 -7.64
C VAL A 72 11.39 11.73 -9.07
N PRO A 73 10.61 12.76 -9.48
CA PRO A 73 10.70 13.33 -10.81
C PRO A 73 12.14 13.75 -11.18
N GLY A 74 12.62 13.29 -12.34
CA GLY A 74 13.95 13.62 -12.84
C GLY A 74 15.11 12.86 -12.17
N ARG A 75 14.83 11.80 -11.41
CA ARG A 75 15.84 10.91 -10.84
C ARG A 75 15.52 9.45 -11.15
N GLU A 76 16.53 8.59 -11.01
CA GLU A 76 16.34 7.15 -11.08
C GLU A 76 15.54 6.64 -9.87
N ASP A 77 14.67 5.67 -10.14
CA ASP A 77 13.86 4.99 -9.15
C ASP A 77 14.76 4.25 -8.14
N VAL A 78 14.50 4.41 -6.84
CA VAL A 78 15.23 3.68 -5.79
C VAL A 78 14.34 2.58 -5.25
N LYS A 79 14.64 1.33 -5.60
CA LYS A 79 13.85 0.15 -5.24
C LYS A 79 14.44 -0.60 -4.05
N MET A 80 13.58 -1.03 -3.13
CA MET A 80 13.89 -1.97 -2.05
C MET A 80 13.02 -3.22 -2.19
N GLU A 81 13.66 -4.37 -2.33
CA GLU A 81 12.98 -5.67 -2.30
C GLU A 81 12.60 -6.04 -0.86
N LEU A 82 11.42 -6.64 -0.70
CA LEU A 82 10.76 -6.94 0.57
C LEU A 82 10.54 -8.45 0.80
N ASP A 83 10.98 -9.28 -0.15
CA ASP A 83 10.76 -10.71 -0.17
C ASP A 83 11.63 -11.50 0.83
N ASN A 84 12.70 -10.90 1.35
CA ASN A 84 13.49 -11.46 2.43
C ASN A 84 13.39 -10.59 3.70
N ALA A 85 12.31 -10.79 4.46
CA ALA A 85 11.99 -10.00 5.66
C ALA A 85 13.13 -9.94 6.70
N GLY A 86 14.07 -10.88 6.68
CA GLY A 86 15.24 -10.93 7.57
C GLY A 86 16.29 -9.84 7.32
N ALA A 87 16.27 -9.15 6.17
CA ALA A 87 17.29 -8.16 5.78
C ALA A 87 16.78 -6.70 5.73
N LEU A 88 15.56 -6.43 6.22
CA LEU A 88 14.90 -5.12 6.05
C LEU A 88 15.38 -4.04 7.03
N GLY A 89 16.08 -4.42 8.10
CA GLY A 89 16.66 -3.46 9.04
C GLY A 89 17.95 -2.88 8.47
N ASP A 90 17.85 -1.78 7.72
CA ASP A 90 18.89 -0.74 7.48
C ASP A 90 18.67 0.06 6.18
N ALA A 91 17.64 -0.29 5.38
CA ALA A 91 17.35 0.44 4.17
C ALA A 91 17.02 1.91 4.44
N THR A 92 17.65 2.79 3.67
CA THR A 92 17.50 4.25 3.79
C THR A 92 17.15 4.86 2.44
N PHE A 93 16.03 5.58 2.37
CA PHE A 93 15.74 6.47 1.25
C PHE A 93 16.16 7.89 1.60
N LYS A 94 16.98 8.49 0.74
CA LYS A 94 17.41 9.88 0.89
C LYS A 94 16.52 10.78 0.04
N LEU A 95 15.96 11.81 0.67
CA LEU A 95 15.14 12.83 0.04
C LEU A 95 15.82 14.19 0.18
N LYS A 96 15.82 14.93 -0.93
CA LYS A 96 16.10 16.37 -0.86
C LYS A 96 14.89 17.08 -0.26
N GLU A 97 15.12 17.99 0.65
CA GLU A 97 14.07 18.83 1.23
C GLU A 97 13.27 19.56 0.14
N GLY A 98 11.95 19.59 0.26
CA GLY A 98 11.04 20.21 -0.71
C GLY A 98 10.90 19.45 -2.03
N CYS A 99 11.51 18.27 -2.17
CA CYS A 99 11.29 17.46 -3.37
C CYS A 99 9.91 16.81 -3.34
N GLN A 100 9.29 16.71 -4.51
CA GLN A 100 8.10 15.89 -4.70
C GLN A 100 8.50 14.43 -4.91
N TYR A 101 7.79 13.51 -4.28
CA TYR A 101 8.02 12.08 -4.43
C TYR A 101 6.72 11.28 -4.36
N ARG A 102 6.81 10.01 -4.75
CA ARG A 102 5.77 9.00 -4.54
C ARG A 102 6.40 7.69 -4.10
N LEU A 103 5.63 6.85 -3.42
CA LEU A 103 6.00 5.48 -3.13
C LEU A 103 5.19 4.55 -4.02
N ARG A 104 5.86 3.65 -4.74
CA ARG A 104 5.22 2.54 -5.47
C ARG A 104 5.44 1.23 -4.74
N PHE A 105 4.36 0.49 -4.52
CA PHE A 105 4.40 -0.85 -3.99
C PHE A 105 4.09 -1.84 -5.10
N ASP A 106 4.94 -2.84 -5.25
CA ASP A 106 4.72 -3.94 -6.19
C ASP A 106 4.41 -5.21 -5.38
N PHE A 107 3.31 -5.89 -5.69
CA PHE A 107 2.79 -7.01 -4.90
C PHE A 107 2.00 -8.01 -5.75
N TYR A 108 1.89 -9.24 -5.25
CA TYR A 108 0.99 -10.25 -5.79
C TYR A 108 -0.21 -10.46 -4.89
N VAL A 109 -1.32 -10.89 -5.50
CA VAL A 109 -2.48 -11.43 -4.81
C VAL A 109 -2.71 -12.84 -5.34
N GLN A 110 -2.80 -13.80 -4.44
CA GLN A 110 -3.01 -15.21 -4.75
C GLN A 110 -4.09 -15.82 -3.87
N ARG A 111 -4.66 -16.95 -4.31
CA ARG A 111 -5.69 -17.75 -3.62
C ARG A 111 -7.05 -17.07 -3.53
N GLU A 112 -7.15 -15.94 -2.84
CA GLU A 112 -8.41 -15.27 -2.55
C GLU A 112 -8.38 -13.77 -2.87
N ILE A 113 -9.55 -13.14 -2.94
CA ILE A 113 -9.66 -11.68 -3.09
C ILE A 113 -9.18 -11.03 -1.80
N VAL A 114 -8.36 -9.99 -1.91
CA VAL A 114 -8.12 -9.06 -0.80
C VAL A 114 -9.07 -7.86 -0.95
N THR A 115 -9.83 -7.56 0.09
CA THR A 115 -10.76 -6.43 0.13
C THR A 115 -10.21 -5.29 0.99
N GLY A 116 -10.18 -4.08 0.44
CA GLY A 116 -9.74 -2.90 1.19
C GLY A 116 -8.28 -2.96 1.63
N LEU A 117 -7.39 -3.48 0.77
CA LEU A 117 -5.94 -3.40 1.00
C LEU A 117 -5.57 -1.94 1.27
N LYS A 118 -4.80 -1.73 2.33
CA LYS A 118 -4.37 -0.41 2.81
C LYS A 118 -2.91 -0.43 3.22
N TYR A 119 -2.23 0.67 2.94
CA TYR A 119 -0.89 0.94 3.40
C TYR A 119 -0.94 1.91 4.58
N VAL A 120 -0.36 1.50 5.72
CA VAL A 120 -0.22 2.35 6.89
C VAL A 120 1.22 2.84 6.98
N HIS A 121 1.39 4.16 6.89
CA HIS A 121 2.65 4.86 6.95
C HIS A 121 2.78 5.55 8.32
N LYS A 122 3.79 5.19 9.13
CA LYS A 122 4.06 5.85 10.41
C LYS A 122 5.48 6.36 10.44
N VAL A 123 5.67 7.65 10.70
CA VAL A 123 6.98 8.29 10.78
C VAL A 123 7.26 8.69 12.22
N SER A 124 8.45 8.36 12.71
CA SER A 124 8.92 8.73 14.03
C SER A 124 10.30 9.40 13.96
N ARG A 125 10.49 10.41 14.79
CA ARG A 125 11.79 11.09 14.98
C ARG A 125 12.14 11.07 16.47
N HIS A 126 13.37 10.65 16.80
CA HIS A 126 13.83 10.52 18.19
C HIS A 126 12.86 9.73 19.11
N GLY A 127 12.20 8.71 18.56
CA GLY A 127 11.26 7.87 19.30
C GLY A 127 9.82 8.41 19.39
N VAL A 128 9.57 9.64 18.94
CA VAL A 128 8.24 10.26 18.94
C VAL A 128 7.61 10.12 17.55
N GLN A 129 6.37 9.65 17.46
CA GLN A 129 5.62 9.61 16.20
C GLN A 129 5.25 11.03 15.78
N VAL A 130 5.67 11.42 14.58
CA VAL A 130 5.43 12.76 14.00
C VAL A 130 4.40 12.74 12.87
N LEU A 131 4.13 11.58 12.27
CA LEU A 131 3.15 11.41 11.20
C LEU A 131 2.55 10.01 11.25
N LYS A 132 1.25 9.90 10.94
CA LYS A 132 0.58 8.64 10.61
C LYS A 132 -0.41 8.90 9.49
N GLU A 133 -0.27 8.16 8.41
CA GLU A 133 -1.16 8.21 7.24
C GLU A 133 -1.59 6.81 6.86
N ASN A 134 -2.79 6.71 6.28
CA ASN A 134 -3.33 5.47 5.73
C ASN A 134 -3.72 5.73 4.28
N PHE A 135 -3.20 4.90 3.37
CA PHE A 135 -3.49 4.98 1.95
C PHE A 135 -4.34 3.79 1.57
N MET A 136 -5.55 4.05 1.07
CA MET A 136 -6.38 3.02 0.45
C MET A 136 -5.71 2.58 -0.86
N VAL A 137 -5.32 1.30 -0.91
CA VAL A 137 -4.73 0.67 -2.08
C VAL A 137 -5.85 0.14 -2.98
N GLY A 138 -6.82 -0.57 -2.37
CA GLY A 138 -8.05 -1.03 -3.03
C GLY A 138 -8.31 -2.52 -2.84
N SER A 139 -9.23 -3.06 -3.65
CA SER A 139 -9.56 -4.50 -3.64
C SER A 139 -9.01 -5.17 -4.89
N TYR A 140 -8.41 -6.35 -4.72
CA TYR A 140 -7.69 -7.05 -5.78
C TYR A 140 -8.05 -8.53 -5.78
N ALA A 141 -8.40 -9.03 -6.96
CA ALA A 141 -8.55 -10.47 -7.19
C ALA A 141 -7.19 -11.14 -7.40
N PRO A 142 -7.10 -12.46 -7.17
CA PRO A 142 -5.90 -13.22 -7.48
C PRO A 142 -5.48 -13.07 -8.96
N LYS A 143 -4.22 -12.71 -9.21
CA LYS A 143 -3.63 -12.61 -10.55
C LYS A 143 -2.19 -13.11 -10.58
N ARG A 144 -1.76 -13.66 -11.73
CA ARG A 144 -0.36 -14.11 -11.92
C ARG A 144 0.56 -12.93 -12.21
N GLU A 145 0.00 -11.86 -12.75
CA GLU A 145 0.69 -10.62 -13.04
C GLU A 145 0.98 -9.83 -11.76
N LEU A 146 2.13 -9.18 -11.74
CA LEU A 146 2.52 -8.31 -10.64
C LEU A 146 1.66 -7.05 -10.64
N GLN A 147 1.03 -6.79 -9.52
CA GLN A 147 0.20 -5.61 -9.32
C GLN A 147 1.03 -4.49 -8.72
N SER A 148 0.62 -3.24 -8.98
CA SER A 148 1.27 -2.07 -8.38
C SER A 148 0.28 -1.04 -7.90
N TYR A 149 0.69 -0.31 -6.86
CA TYR A 149 0.00 0.88 -6.36
C TYR A 149 1.01 1.98 -6.13
N THR A 150 0.67 3.20 -6.54
CA THR A 150 1.52 4.37 -6.30
C THR A 150 0.75 5.37 -5.45
N THR A 151 1.36 5.85 -4.37
CA THR A 151 0.76 6.88 -3.51
C THR A 151 0.50 8.19 -4.29
N PRO A 152 -0.36 9.06 -3.77
CA PRO A 152 -0.40 10.46 -4.19
C PRO A 152 0.98 11.14 -4.14
N VAL A 153 1.10 12.28 -4.80
CA VAL A 153 2.32 13.10 -4.71
C VAL A 153 2.44 13.65 -3.29
N GLU A 154 3.60 13.44 -2.70
CA GLU A 154 3.98 14.03 -1.41
C GLU A 154 5.14 15.00 -1.61
N GLU A 155 5.28 15.96 -0.70
CA GLU A 155 6.43 16.87 -0.65
C GLU A 155 7.24 16.62 0.62
N ALA A 156 8.55 16.39 0.48
CA ALA A 156 9.44 16.24 1.63
C ALA A 156 9.52 17.56 2.42
N PRO A 157 9.41 17.55 3.75
CA PRO A 157 9.42 18.79 4.54
C PRO A 157 10.74 19.54 4.37
N SER A 158 10.64 20.88 4.39
CA SER A 158 11.75 21.79 4.13
C SER A 158 12.21 22.54 5.38
N GLY A 159 13.50 22.88 5.42
CA GLY A 159 14.08 23.75 6.44
C GLY A 159 14.96 23.00 7.44
N MET A 160 15.88 23.75 8.06
CA MET A 160 16.93 23.18 8.90
C MET A 160 16.40 22.30 10.05
N LEU A 161 15.23 22.62 10.59
CA LEU A 161 14.61 21.83 11.65
C LEU A 161 14.11 20.47 11.17
N HIS A 162 13.66 20.34 9.92
CA HIS A 162 13.11 19.11 9.35
C HIS A 162 14.16 18.17 8.76
N ARG A 163 15.39 18.66 8.52
CA ARG A 163 16.48 17.81 8.06
C ARG A 163 16.88 16.77 9.13
N GLY A 164 17.27 15.59 8.68
CA GLY A 164 17.71 14.49 9.53
C GLY A 164 17.05 13.16 9.18
N LYS A 165 17.30 12.16 10.03
CA LYS A 165 16.81 10.79 9.86
C LYS A 165 15.50 10.58 10.62
N TYR A 166 14.57 9.93 9.95
CA TYR A 166 13.28 9.51 10.48
C TYR A 166 13.14 8.01 10.32
N LYS A 167 12.61 7.35 11.35
CA LYS A 167 12.24 5.94 11.26
C LYS A 167 10.83 5.85 10.71
N VAL A 168 10.67 5.09 9.64
CA VAL A 168 9.37 4.78 9.06
C VAL A 168 9.00 3.35 9.44
N LYS A 169 7.83 3.17 10.03
CA LYS A 169 7.18 1.85 10.18
C LYS A 169 6.07 1.75 9.16
N SER A 170 6.21 0.78 8.28
CA SER A 170 5.31 0.51 7.16
C SER A 170 4.53 -0.77 7.41
N GLN A 171 3.25 -0.77 7.07
CA GLN A 171 2.40 -1.94 7.18
C GLN A 171 1.44 -2.04 5.99
N MET A 172 1.37 -3.21 5.35
CA MET A 172 0.30 -3.59 4.43
C MET A 172 -0.72 -4.45 5.17
N THR A 173 -1.97 -4.02 5.19
CA THR A 173 -3.08 -4.65 5.91
C THR A 173 -4.39 -4.43 5.14
N ASP A 174 -5.53 -4.91 5.61
CA ASP A 174 -6.81 -4.87 4.89
C ASP A 174 -8.00 -4.64 5.82
N ASP A 175 -9.21 -4.67 5.29
CA ASP A 175 -10.45 -4.45 6.05
C ASP A 175 -10.66 -5.49 7.15
N ASP A 176 -10.14 -6.71 6.97
CA ASP A 176 -10.20 -7.81 7.94
C ASP A 176 -9.10 -7.72 9.02
N GLY A 177 -8.17 -6.77 8.88
CA GLY A 177 -7.09 -6.52 9.84
C GLY A 177 -5.90 -7.49 9.73
N HIS A 178 -5.75 -8.19 8.61
CA HIS A 178 -4.60 -9.06 8.37
C HIS A 178 -3.30 -8.26 8.33
N ASP A 179 -2.21 -8.77 8.89
CA ASP A 179 -0.87 -8.20 8.72
C ASP A 179 -0.15 -8.91 7.56
N TRP A 180 -0.29 -8.36 6.35
CA TRP A 180 0.33 -8.93 5.15
C TRP A 180 1.85 -8.75 5.18
N LEU A 181 2.30 -7.57 5.57
CA LEU A 181 3.72 -7.30 5.82
C LEU A 181 3.87 -6.05 6.68
N THR A 182 4.61 -6.16 7.78
CA THR A 182 5.09 -5.02 8.56
C THR A 182 6.61 -4.96 8.50
N TRP A 183 7.17 -3.80 8.14
CA TRP A 183 8.60 -3.56 8.07
C TRP A 183 8.98 -2.16 8.55
N SER A 184 10.27 -1.92 8.73
CA SER A 184 10.81 -0.61 9.11
C SER A 184 11.97 -0.23 8.21
N TRP A 185 12.08 1.06 7.90
CA TRP A 185 13.14 1.64 7.09
C TRP A 185 13.40 3.09 7.54
N THR A 186 14.43 3.72 7.00
CA THR A 186 14.80 5.10 7.35
C THR A 186 14.56 6.02 6.16
N THR A 187 13.95 7.19 6.40
CA THR A 187 14.01 8.30 5.45
C THR A 187 14.97 9.36 5.97
N GLU A 188 15.87 9.83 5.12
CA GLU A 188 16.82 10.89 5.43
C GLU A 188 16.52 12.13 4.61
N ILE A 189 16.13 13.21 5.29
CA ILE A 189 15.83 14.50 4.66
C ILE A 189 17.07 15.38 4.76
N SER A 190 17.51 15.88 3.62
CA SER A 190 18.77 16.62 3.49
C SER A 190 18.63 17.78 2.51
N LYS A 191 19.54 18.76 2.61
CA LYS A 191 19.53 19.94 1.73
C LYS A 191 19.82 19.56 0.26
N ASP A 192 20.65 18.54 0.08
CA ASP A 192 21.16 18.07 -1.20
C ASP A 192 21.01 16.54 -1.26
N TRP A 193 20.90 16.02 -2.49
CA TRP A 193 20.73 14.59 -2.75
C TRP A 193 21.91 13.73 -2.29
#